data_AF-A0A8C9RMR9-F1
#
_entry.id   AF-A0A8C9RMR9-F1
#
_cell.length_a   1.000
_cell.length_b   1.000
_cell.length_c   1.000
_cell.angle_alpha   90.00
_cell.angle_beta   90.00
_cell.angle_gamma   90.00
#
_symmetry.space_group_name_H-M   'P 1'
#
loop_
_entity.id
_entity.type
_entity.pdbx_description
1 polymer ?
#
loop_
_entity_poly.entity_id
_entity_poly.type
_entity_poly.pdbx_seq_one_letter_code
_entity_poly.pdbx_strand_id
1 'polypeptide(L)'
;MKVQYILFQIMSRKLEESNSQLNKELEQLKQDLKAQTSMRSQQEEVLAGMQETLKSLEEESKGLKSKIEQAQITVKIHNISSEKLQTNLQVAKEENAQLLESKAQLVQEAEGWAERLSELEEEMKMCESSHKAMLEDCSNKDQHIKSLTDCLLKMRDWDSEEEDQAIEEEQEGTSVDVHQKQKVQKLIYAAKMSADLKSLEEEKNRLFARLADEVKAKEDLREGIERLHNEKETLQAESATYTSETQKLQQKLQIMTEMYQENELKLHRYMLTVEERERLQKEEKLNKADKKISQAAEELNTYRQRAQELEEELEKTNQAYKNQLAARAADRDLADMKRENALLRQKLTDSQFKLEMVEKDPFSGRPPFRGERSPFGHSPLGRPSSETRAFLSPPTLMDGPPRLSPQFPLGHGGRVSRGPPSLPDHPVASEGEGHGPHSDSGSVSPTWERDRRGPVPPPGYPYPDPGFHYRRPPPGAMPLGPLPPRGPGPAEVHVFSTRPMDRSGELLPPILYSQTPRTCAAVLPLGLPAALFM
;
A
#
# COMPACT_ATOMS: atom_id res chain seq x y z
N MET A 1 103.90 48.41 -33.04
CA MET A 1 104.13 46.95 -33.21
C MET A 1 104.46 46.22 -31.90
N LYS A 2 105.71 46.11 -31.39
CA LYS A 2 106.02 45.22 -30.24
C LYS A 2 105.12 45.43 -28.99
N VAL A 3 104.85 46.67 -28.59
CA VAL A 3 103.98 46.96 -27.42
C VAL A 3 102.52 46.53 -27.65
N GLN A 4 101.97 46.77 -28.84
CA GLN A 4 100.62 46.30 -29.21
C GLN A 4 100.53 44.77 -29.23
N TYR A 5 101.57 44.08 -29.69
CA TYR A 5 101.62 42.61 -29.69
C TYR A 5 101.61 42.03 -28.26
N ILE A 6 102.35 42.64 -27.33
CA ILE A 6 102.35 42.25 -25.91
C ILE A 6 100.99 42.53 -25.26
N LEU A 7 100.39 43.71 -25.50
CA LEU A 7 99.03 44.02 -25.03
C LEU A 7 97.99 43.04 -25.57
N PHE A 8 98.09 42.68 -26.86
CA PHE A 8 97.21 41.69 -27.50
C PHE A 8 97.37 40.29 -26.88
N GLN A 9 98.60 39.83 -26.59
CA GLN A 9 98.83 38.57 -25.89
C GLN A 9 98.25 38.58 -24.45
N ILE A 10 98.45 39.66 -23.70
CA ILE A 10 97.90 39.78 -22.32
C ILE A 10 96.36 39.78 -22.36
N MET A 11 95.77 40.50 -23.31
CA MET A 11 94.31 40.53 -23.50
C MET A 11 93.75 39.17 -23.91
N SER A 12 94.43 38.46 -24.82
CA SER A 12 94.05 37.10 -25.24
C SER A 12 94.11 36.12 -24.07
N ARG A 13 95.18 36.17 -23.26
CA ARG A 13 95.33 35.30 -22.07
C ARG A 13 94.25 35.54 -21.03
N LYS A 14 93.92 36.81 -20.74
CA LYS A 14 92.80 37.17 -19.85
C LYS A 14 91.44 36.70 -20.39
N LEU A 15 91.24 36.79 -21.71
CA LEU A 15 90.02 36.29 -22.35
C LEU A 15 89.93 34.76 -22.25
N GLU A 16 91.05 34.06 -22.39
CA GLU A 16 91.16 32.61 -22.30
C GLU A 16 90.99 32.10 -20.86
N GLU A 17 91.57 32.78 -19.87
CA GLU A 17 91.31 32.57 -18.44
C GLU A 17 89.83 32.78 -18.11
N SER A 18 89.23 33.89 -18.57
CA SER A 18 87.80 34.19 -18.41
C SER A 18 86.90 33.13 -19.08
N ASN A 19 87.19 32.72 -20.31
CA ASN A 19 86.50 31.61 -20.98
C ASN A 19 86.64 30.29 -20.20
N SER A 20 87.81 29.99 -19.65
CA SER A 20 88.02 28.78 -18.86
C SER A 20 87.19 28.78 -17.57
N GLN A 21 86.97 29.96 -16.98
CA GLN A 21 86.16 30.13 -15.78
C GLN A 21 84.67 30.07 -16.11
N LEU A 22 84.21 30.80 -17.13
CA LEU A 22 82.84 30.72 -17.64
C LEU A 22 82.45 29.29 -18.03
N ASN A 23 83.36 28.52 -18.64
CA ASN A 23 83.08 27.10 -18.96
C ASN A 23 82.93 26.23 -17.71
N LYS A 24 83.69 26.48 -16.63
CA LYS A 24 83.53 25.77 -15.35
C LYS A 24 82.21 26.11 -14.68
N GLU A 25 81.87 27.40 -14.62
CA GLU A 25 80.59 27.90 -14.08
C GLU A 25 79.41 27.34 -14.88
N LEU A 26 79.50 27.31 -16.22
CA LEU A 26 78.50 26.73 -17.09
C LEU A 26 78.34 25.22 -16.90
N GLU A 27 79.43 24.47 -16.68
CA GLU A 27 79.35 23.03 -16.40
C GLU A 27 78.81 22.73 -14.99
N GLN A 28 79.12 23.58 -13.99
CA GLN A 28 78.50 23.50 -12.67
C GLN A 28 77.00 23.79 -12.74
N LEU A 29 76.57 24.87 -13.42
CA LEU A 29 75.16 25.19 -13.63
C LEU A 29 74.40 24.08 -14.37
N LYS A 30 75.04 23.38 -15.33
CA LYS A 30 74.46 22.18 -15.97
C LYS A 30 74.26 21.03 -14.98
N GLN A 31 75.20 20.81 -14.06
CA GLN A 31 75.09 19.76 -13.04
C GLN A 31 73.98 20.09 -12.04
N ASP A 32 73.92 21.34 -11.57
CA ASP A 32 72.86 21.83 -10.68
C ASP A 32 71.48 21.74 -11.35
N LEU A 33 71.37 22.10 -12.63
CA LEU A 33 70.11 21.95 -13.40
C LEU A 33 69.69 20.48 -13.54
N LYS A 34 70.64 19.55 -13.76
CA LYS A 34 70.36 18.10 -13.80
C LYS A 34 69.90 17.58 -12.43
N ALA A 35 70.55 18.01 -11.36
CA ALA A 35 70.14 17.64 -10.00
C ALA A 35 68.74 18.19 -9.68
N GLN A 36 68.46 19.46 -10.02
CA GLN A 36 67.16 20.09 -9.78
C GLN A 36 66.02 19.46 -10.60
N THR A 37 66.28 19.08 -11.85
CA THR A 37 65.30 18.38 -12.70
C THR A 37 65.05 16.94 -12.22
N SER A 38 66.09 16.23 -11.78
CA SER A 38 65.93 14.91 -11.12
C SER A 38 65.13 15.00 -9.82
N MET A 39 65.41 15.99 -8.96
CA MET A 39 64.66 16.22 -7.72
C MET A 39 63.19 16.57 -8.00
N ARG A 40 62.93 17.39 -9.03
CA ARG A 40 61.55 17.71 -9.44
C ARG A 40 60.80 16.49 -9.93
N SER A 41 61.44 15.65 -10.75
CA SER A 41 60.84 14.39 -11.23
C SER A 41 60.47 13.45 -10.07
N GLN A 42 61.31 13.35 -9.03
CA GLN A 42 61.00 12.56 -7.84
C GLN A 42 59.85 13.16 -7.02
N GLN A 43 59.78 14.49 -6.92
CA GLN A 43 58.66 15.17 -6.27
C GLN A 43 57.35 14.97 -7.03
N GLU A 44 57.37 15.02 -8.37
CA GLU A 44 56.22 14.76 -9.24
C GLU A 44 55.73 13.30 -9.10
N GLU A 45 56.64 12.32 -9.01
CA GLU A 45 56.31 10.91 -8.74
C GLU A 45 55.65 10.71 -7.37
N VAL A 46 56.21 11.31 -6.31
CA VAL A 46 55.63 11.25 -4.95
C VAL A 46 54.26 11.93 -4.90
N LEU A 47 54.09 13.09 -5.56
CA LEU A 47 52.80 13.77 -5.66
C LEU A 47 51.76 12.94 -6.41
N ALA A 48 52.14 12.26 -7.49
CA ALA A 48 51.26 11.35 -8.22
C ALA A 48 50.78 10.19 -7.32
N GLY A 49 51.70 9.54 -6.59
CA GLY A 49 51.35 8.47 -5.64
C GLY A 49 50.47 8.94 -4.47
N MET A 50 50.73 10.15 -3.94
CA MET A 50 49.84 10.78 -2.94
C MET A 50 48.45 11.08 -3.53
N GLN A 51 48.37 11.49 -4.78
CA GLN A 51 47.08 11.78 -5.43
C GLN A 51 46.29 10.50 -5.75
N GLU A 52 46.97 9.38 -6.04
CA GLU A 52 46.33 8.07 -6.22
C GLU A 52 45.79 7.51 -4.89
N THR A 53 46.59 7.57 -3.81
CA THR A 53 46.12 7.13 -2.48
C THR A 53 44.97 7.99 -1.96
N LEU A 54 44.98 9.31 -2.20
CA LEU A 54 43.84 10.19 -1.88
C LEU A 54 42.56 9.80 -2.64
N LYS A 55 42.64 9.47 -3.94
CA LYS A 55 41.48 9.00 -4.73
C LYS A 55 40.93 7.68 -4.18
N SER A 56 41.81 6.71 -3.91
CA SER A 56 41.44 5.42 -3.33
C SER A 56 40.72 5.59 -1.97
N LEU A 57 41.26 6.42 -1.07
CA LEU A 57 40.61 6.73 0.21
C LEU A 57 39.28 7.48 0.05
N GLU A 58 39.12 8.31 -0.98
CA GLU A 58 37.85 8.98 -1.29
C GLU A 58 36.79 7.98 -1.77
N GLU A 59 37.17 7.00 -2.59
CA GLU A 59 36.32 5.91 -3.04
C GLU A 59 35.92 4.97 -1.89
N GLU A 60 36.87 4.61 -1.02
CA GLU A 60 36.57 3.86 0.21
C GLU A 60 35.61 4.64 1.14
N SER A 61 35.81 5.96 1.29
CA SER A 61 34.91 6.83 2.06
C SER A 61 33.48 6.85 1.49
N LYS A 62 33.33 6.90 0.16
CA LYS A 62 32.02 6.78 -0.53
C LYS A 62 31.40 5.40 -0.29
N GLY A 63 32.19 4.33 -0.39
CA GLY A 63 31.75 2.95 -0.11
C GLY A 63 31.31 2.74 1.34
N LEU A 64 32.02 3.30 2.32
CA LEU A 64 31.66 3.24 3.73
C LEU A 64 30.37 4.03 4.02
N LYS A 65 30.19 5.21 3.43
CA LYS A 65 28.93 5.98 3.54
C LYS A 65 27.73 5.17 3.04
N SER A 66 27.83 4.55 1.87
CA SER A 66 26.77 3.68 1.33
C SER A 66 26.47 2.48 2.24
N LYS A 67 27.50 1.83 2.82
CA LYS A 67 27.32 0.74 3.80
C LYS A 67 26.62 1.23 5.09
N ILE A 68 26.94 2.44 5.57
CA ILE A 68 26.28 3.04 6.74
C ILE A 68 24.80 3.33 6.45
N GLU A 69 24.48 3.87 5.28
CA GLU A 69 23.10 4.12 4.85
C GLU A 69 22.30 2.81 4.75
N GLN A 70 22.89 1.77 4.16
CA GLN A 70 22.29 0.43 4.07
C GLN A 70 22.03 -0.15 5.48
N ALA A 71 23.02 -0.10 6.37
CA ALA A 71 22.88 -0.55 7.76
C ALA A 71 21.79 0.23 8.51
N GLN A 72 21.69 1.56 8.28
CA GLN A 72 20.66 2.40 8.90
C GLN A 72 19.25 2.01 8.43
N ILE A 73 19.07 1.63 7.15
CA ILE A 73 17.80 1.10 6.64
C ILE A 73 17.48 -0.25 7.29
N THR A 74 18.46 -1.16 7.39
CA THR A 74 18.29 -2.46 8.06
C THR A 74 17.88 -2.31 9.52
N VAL A 75 18.51 -1.39 10.28
CA VAL A 75 18.14 -1.08 11.67
C VAL A 75 16.72 -0.53 11.77
N LYS A 76 16.30 0.37 10.85
CA LYS A 76 14.91 0.88 10.81
C LYS A 76 13.89 -0.24 10.57
N ILE A 77 14.17 -1.17 9.64
CA ILE A 77 13.32 -2.33 9.38
C ILE A 77 13.21 -3.22 10.62
N HIS A 78 14.33 -3.51 11.28
CA HIS A 78 14.33 -4.30 12.52
C HIS A 78 13.56 -3.61 13.64
N ASN A 79 13.72 -2.30 13.83
CA ASN A 79 12.97 -1.55 14.85
C ASN A 79 11.45 -1.65 14.62
N ILE A 80 10.98 -1.38 13.39
CA ILE A 80 9.56 -1.52 13.02
C ILE A 80 9.06 -2.96 13.22
N SER A 81 9.88 -3.97 12.92
CA SER A 81 9.51 -5.37 13.16
C SER A 81 9.41 -5.72 14.65
N SER A 82 10.29 -5.14 15.48
CA SER A 82 10.29 -5.32 16.94
C SER A 82 9.08 -4.64 17.58
N GLU A 83 8.75 -3.42 17.17
CA GLU A 83 7.55 -2.69 17.62
C GLU A 83 6.28 -3.47 17.29
N LYS A 84 6.15 -4.00 16.06
CA LYS A 84 5.02 -4.87 15.67
C LYS A 84 4.95 -6.16 16.49
N LEU A 85 6.09 -6.78 16.78
CA LEU A 85 6.12 -7.97 17.63
C LEU A 85 5.69 -7.65 19.07
N GLN A 86 6.10 -6.50 19.59
CA GLN A 86 5.73 -6.01 20.92
C GLN A 86 4.22 -5.70 21.01
N THR A 87 3.63 -5.06 20.00
CA THR A 87 2.18 -4.82 19.97
C THR A 87 1.40 -6.13 19.89
N ASN A 88 1.84 -7.08 19.06
CA ASN A 88 1.19 -8.39 18.95
C ASN A 88 1.26 -9.19 20.27
N LEU A 89 2.41 -9.13 20.97
CA LEU A 89 2.58 -9.74 22.29
C LEU A 89 1.67 -9.08 23.34
N GLN A 90 1.42 -7.77 23.24
CA GLN A 90 0.53 -7.07 24.15
C GLN A 90 -0.95 -7.46 23.92
N VAL A 91 -1.39 -7.51 22.66
CA VAL A 91 -2.75 -7.99 22.29
C VAL A 91 -2.95 -9.44 22.76
N ALA A 92 -2.00 -10.33 22.51
CA ALA A 92 -2.10 -11.73 22.95
C ALA A 92 -2.16 -11.89 24.49
N LYS A 93 -1.57 -10.96 25.26
CA LYS A 93 -1.72 -10.93 26.73
C LYS A 93 -3.11 -10.47 27.15
N GLU A 94 -3.67 -9.47 26.48
CA GLU A 94 -5.01 -8.94 26.76
C GLU A 94 -6.10 -9.97 26.40
N GLU A 95 -5.98 -10.66 25.26
CA GLU A 95 -6.82 -11.79 24.88
C GLU A 95 -6.75 -12.93 25.91
N ASN A 96 -5.54 -13.30 26.35
CA ASN A 96 -5.37 -14.34 27.36
C ASN A 96 -5.98 -13.94 28.73
N ALA A 97 -5.88 -12.67 29.12
CA ALA A 97 -6.56 -12.16 30.32
C ALA A 97 -8.08 -12.27 30.21
N GLN A 98 -8.67 -11.93 29.06
CA GLN A 98 -10.11 -12.09 28.80
C GLN A 98 -10.55 -13.55 28.79
N LEU A 99 -9.73 -14.45 28.20
CA LEU A 99 -9.99 -15.89 28.23
C LEU A 99 -9.92 -16.48 29.65
N LEU A 100 -9.02 -15.98 30.50
CA LEU A 100 -8.96 -16.37 31.91
C LEU A 100 -10.18 -15.88 32.70
N GLU A 101 -10.68 -14.66 32.43
CA GLU A 101 -11.91 -14.14 33.04
C GLU A 101 -13.15 -14.93 32.59
N SER A 102 -13.28 -15.20 31.29
CA SER A 102 -14.35 -16.04 30.74
C SER A 102 -14.30 -17.48 31.28
N LYS A 103 -13.11 -18.06 31.42
CA LYS A 103 -12.93 -19.35 32.09
C LYS A 103 -13.41 -19.32 33.54
N ALA A 104 -13.11 -18.26 34.29
CA ALA A 104 -13.55 -18.13 35.69
C ALA A 104 -15.08 -18.03 35.79
N GLN A 105 -15.73 -17.30 34.87
CA GLN A 105 -17.20 -17.24 34.78
C GLN A 105 -17.81 -18.61 34.49
N LEU A 106 -17.28 -19.35 33.50
CA LEU A 106 -17.77 -20.70 33.18
C LEU A 106 -17.56 -21.71 34.33
N VAL A 107 -16.52 -21.54 35.15
CA VAL A 107 -16.32 -22.35 36.36
C VAL A 107 -17.40 -22.04 37.40
N GLN A 108 -17.70 -20.75 37.65
CA GLN A 108 -18.79 -20.36 38.57
C GLN A 108 -20.16 -20.82 38.09
N GLU A 109 -20.44 -20.77 36.78
CA GLU A 109 -21.66 -21.33 36.20
C GLU A 109 -21.73 -22.85 36.44
N ALA A 110 -20.63 -23.57 36.21
CA ALA A 110 -20.56 -25.02 36.44
C ALA A 110 -20.72 -25.40 37.93
N GLU A 111 -20.19 -24.58 38.84
CA GLU A 111 -20.40 -24.72 40.29
C GLU A 111 -21.88 -24.55 40.65
N GLY A 112 -22.56 -23.51 40.16
CA GLY A 112 -24.00 -23.32 40.37
C GLY A 112 -24.88 -24.42 39.75
N TRP A 113 -24.48 -24.98 38.60
CA TRP A 113 -25.14 -26.18 38.06
C TRP A 113 -24.91 -27.42 38.93
N ALA A 114 -23.73 -27.59 39.53
CA ALA A 114 -23.45 -28.69 40.43
C ALA A 114 -24.25 -28.58 41.75
N GLU A 115 -24.39 -27.39 42.31
CA GLU A 115 -25.27 -27.12 43.46
C GLU A 115 -26.71 -27.52 43.12
N ARG A 116 -27.26 -27.05 42.00
CA ARG A 116 -28.64 -27.39 41.59
C ARG A 116 -28.85 -28.87 41.27
N LEU A 117 -27.83 -29.57 40.78
CA LEU A 117 -27.88 -31.03 40.63
C LEU A 117 -27.92 -31.73 41.99
N SER A 118 -27.16 -31.24 42.98
CA SER A 118 -27.19 -31.78 44.35
C SER A 118 -28.56 -31.54 45.02
N GLU A 119 -29.16 -30.36 44.86
CA GLU A 119 -30.52 -30.07 45.34
C GLU A 119 -31.55 -31.07 44.77
N LEU A 120 -31.51 -31.29 43.45
CA LEU A 120 -32.41 -32.23 42.76
C LEU A 120 -32.16 -33.69 43.15
N GLU A 121 -30.91 -34.08 43.43
CA GLU A 121 -30.57 -35.41 43.93
C GLU A 121 -31.13 -35.64 45.35
N GLU A 122 -31.08 -34.63 46.21
CA GLU A 122 -31.72 -34.67 47.53
C GLU A 122 -33.25 -34.73 47.44
N GLU A 123 -33.88 -33.90 46.60
CA GLU A 123 -35.33 -33.96 46.35
C GLU A 123 -35.76 -35.35 45.83
N MET A 124 -35.02 -35.90 44.86
CA MET A 124 -35.26 -37.24 44.31
C MET A 124 -35.17 -38.32 45.39
N LYS A 125 -34.13 -38.27 46.24
CA LYS A 125 -33.94 -39.20 47.36
C LYS A 125 -35.05 -39.10 48.41
N MET A 126 -35.55 -37.89 48.68
CA MET A 126 -36.69 -37.68 49.57
C MET A 126 -37.98 -38.28 48.97
N CYS A 127 -38.26 -38.02 47.70
CA CYS A 127 -39.38 -38.63 46.97
C CYS A 127 -39.30 -40.16 46.95
N GLU A 128 -38.12 -40.75 46.69
CA GLU A 128 -37.91 -42.19 46.76
C GLU A 128 -38.20 -42.76 48.16
N SER A 129 -37.77 -42.07 49.22
CA SER A 129 -37.99 -42.54 50.59
C SER A 129 -39.47 -42.52 50.98
N SER A 130 -40.20 -41.47 50.56
CA SER A 130 -41.65 -41.36 50.71
C SER A 130 -42.38 -42.47 49.94
N HIS A 131 -42.01 -42.72 48.68
CA HIS A 131 -42.58 -43.80 47.87
C HIS A 131 -42.33 -45.19 48.49
N LYS A 132 -41.12 -45.45 49.01
CA LYS A 132 -40.81 -46.70 49.72
C LYS A 132 -41.68 -46.87 50.98
N ALA A 133 -41.87 -45.83 51.77
CA ALA A 133 -42.75 -45.84 52.94
C ALA A 133 -44.24 -46.08 52.58
N MET A 134 -44.72 -45.49 51.48
CA MET A 134 -46.07 -45.74 50.97
C MET A 134 -46.26 -47.20 50.50
N LEU A 135 -45.27 -47.78 49.83
CA LEU A 135 -45.33 -49.19 49.41
C LEU A 135 -45.36 -50.15 50.62
N GLU A 136 -44.64 -49.82 51.70
CA GLU A 136 -44.66 -50.58 52.95
C GLU A 136 -46.03 -50.49 53.65
N ASP A 137 -46.62 -49.29 53.75
CA ASP A 137 -47.97 -49.09 54.29
C ASP A 137 -49.05 -49.83 53.46
N CYS A 138 -48.95 -49.82 52.13
CA CYS A 138 -49.79 -50.64 51.26
C CYS A 138 -49.63 -52.15 51.54
N SER A 139 -48.39 -52.65 51.69
CA SER A 139 -48.14 -54.05 52.02
C SER A 139 -48.70 -54.44 53.39
N ASN A 140 -48.61 -53.55 54.39
CA ASN A 140 -49.20 -53.76 55.72
C ASN A 140 -50.73 -53.79 55.67
N LYS A 141 -51.36 -52.91 54.89
CA LYS A 141 -52.81 -52.93 54.64
C LYS A 141 -53.25 -54.21 53.92
N ASP A 142 -52.51 -54.67 52.90
CA ASP A 142 -52.78 -55.93 52.22
C ASP A 142 -52.68 -57.14 53.17
N GLN A 143 -51.71 -57.15 54.09
CA GLN A 143 -51.59 -58.19 55.13
C GLN A 143 -52.77 -58.15 56.11
N HIS A 144 -53.22 -56.96 56.49
CA HIS A 144 -54.40 -56.81 57.35
C HIS A 144 -55.70 -57.25 56.64
N ILE A 145 -55.88 -56.89 55.38
CA ILE A 145 -57.02 -57.34 54.55
C ILE A 145 -57.02 -58.87 54.41
N LYS A 146 -55.86 -59.50 54.16
CA LYS A 146 -55.74 -60.97 54.14
C LYS A 146 -56.15 -61.58 55.48
N SER A 147 -55.63 -61.04 56.58
CA SER A 147 -55.94 -61.50 57.94
C SER A 147 -57.43 -61.37 58.31
N LEU A 148 -58.07 -60.26 57.91
CA LEU A 148 -59.51 -60.06 58.07
C LEU A 148 -60.32 -61.00 57.18
N THR A 149 -59.89 -61.23 55.94
CA THR A 149 -60.52 -62.18 55.01
C THR A 149 -60.47 -63.60 55.57
N ASP A 150 -59.32 -64.03 56.10
CA ASP A 150 -59.15 -65.33 56.75
C ASP A 150 -60.00 -65.45 58.03
N CYS A 151 -60.25 -64.35 58.74
CA CYS A 151 -61.15 -64.32 59.89
C CYS A 151 -62.62 -64.44 59.48
N LEU A 152 -63.06 -63.66 58.48
CA LEU A 152 -64.43 -63.70 57.95
C LEU A 152 -64.77 -65.05 57.31
N LEU A 153 -63.81 -65.68 56.62
CA LEU A 153 -63.98 -67.05 56.10
C LEU A 153 -64.23 -68.04 57.24
N LYS A 154 -63.45 -67.97 58.33
CA LYS A 154 -63.71 -68.79 59.52
C LYS A 154 -65.06 -68.49 60.17
N MET A 155 -65.47 -67.21 60.27
CA MET A 155 -66.77 -66.82 60.85
C MET A 155 -67.96 -67.36 60.05
N ARG A 156 -67.92 -67.25 58.72
CA ARG A 156 -68.96 -67.78 57.82
C ARG A 156 -69.17 -69.28 58.00
N ASP A 157 -68.15 -70.02 58.42
CA ASP A 157 -68.24 -71.46 58.69
C ASP A 157 -68.94 -71.78 60.04
N TRP A 158 -69.35 -70.76 60.83
CA TRP A 158 -70.17 -70.90 62.06
C TRP A 158 -71.64 -70.46 61.91
N ASP A 159 -71.99 -69.52 61.02
CA ASP A 159 -73.35 -68.95 60.87
C ASP A 159 -74.39 -69.91 60.23
N SER A 160 -74.33 -71.20 60.55
CA SER A 160 -75.25 -72.24 60.04
C SER A 160 -76.34 -72.65 61.05
N GLU A 161 -76.34 -72.11 62.27
CA GLU A 161 -77.26 -72.51 63.35
C GLU A 161 -77.85 -71.31 64.13
N GLU A 162 -79.18 -71.36 64.28
CA GLU A 162 -80.08 -70.64 65.21
C GLU A 162 -80.75 -69.30 64.78
N GLU A 163 -82.09 -69.30 64.83
CA GLU A 163 -83.04 -68.22 64.51
C GLU A 163 -83.60 -67.54 65.79
N ASP A 164 -84.04 -66.29 65.64
CA ASP A 164 -85.20 -65.61 66.26
C ASP A 164 -85.74 -66.02 67.65
N GLN A 165 -85.99 -65.00 68.50
CA GLN A 165 -87.37 -64.49 68.71
C GLN A 165 -87.45 -63.26 69.63
N ALA A 166 -88.35 -62.33 69.28
CA ALA A 166 -88.73 -61.16 70.08
C ALA A 166 -90.15 -61.34 70.67
N ILE A 167 -90.48 -60.60 71.73
CA ILE A 167 -91.84 -60.52 72.30
C ILE A 167 -92.18 -59.04 72.56
N GLU A 168 -93.39 -58.65 72.15
CA GLU A 168 -93.92 -57.27 72.14
C GLU A 168 -94.97 -56.99 73.25
N GLU A 169 -95.63 -55.82 73.13
CA GLU A 169 -96.97 -55.44 73.63
C GLU A 169 -97.17 -55.04 75.13
N GLU A 170 -98.17 -54.22 75.50
CA GLU A 170 -98.75 -52.98 74.93
C GLU A 170 -99.77 -52.32 75.94
N GLN A 171 -100.29 -51.12 75.61
CA GLN A 171 -101.60 -50.53 76.01
C GLN A 171 -101.90 -50.13 77.49
N GLU A 172 -103.00 -49.41 77.80
CA GLU A 172 -103.51 -48.07 77.37
C GLU A 172 -104.74 -47.66 78.25
N GLY A 173 -105.01 -46.35 78.44
CA GLY A 173 -106.39 -45.81 78.52
C GLY A 173 -106.84 -44.99 79.74
N THR A 174 -107.67 -43.96 79.50
CA THR A 174 -108.90 -43.50 80.24
C THR A 174 -109.20 -41.98 80.18
N SER A 175 -110.44 -41.60 80.50
CA SER A 175 -111.17 -40.47 79.89
C SER A 175 -111.19 -39.12 80.65
N VAL A 176 -110.12 -38.75 81.35
CA VAL A 176 -109.81 -37.31 81.59
C VAL A 176 -109.35 -36.63 80.28
N ASP A 177 -109.02 -37.48 79.30
CA ASP A 177 -108.59 -37.21 77.92
C ASP A 177 -109.04 -35.85 77.35
N VAL A 178 -110.31 -35.59 76.99
CA VAL A 178 -110.66 -34.49 76.05
C VAL A 178 -110.11 -33.10 76.42
N HIS A 179 -110.20 -32.64 77.69
CA HIS A 179 -109.71 -31.30 78.04
C HIS A 179 -108.17 -31.27 78.15
N GLN A 180 -107.58 -32.37 78.65
CA GLN A 180 -106.14 -32.58 78.72
C GLN A 180 -105.55 -32.72 77.31
N LYS A 181 -106.25 -33.39 76.39
CA LYS A 181 -106.00 -33.58 74.95
C LYS A 181 -106.04 -32.26 74.19
N GLN A 182 -106.98 -31.35 74.48
CA GLN A 182 -106.95 -29.98 73.91
C GLN A 182 -105.74 -29.17 74.40
N LYS A 183 -105.37 -29.30 75.68
CA LYS A 183 -104.17 -28.64 76.23
C LYS A 183 -102.88 -29.25 75.64
N VAL A 184 -102.84 -30.57 75.48
CA VAL A 184 -101.78 -31.33 74.81
C VAL A 184 -101.70 -30.97 73.33
N GLN A 185 -102.80 -30.82 72.60
CA GLN A 185 -102.82 -30.34 71.22
C GLN A 185 -102.22 -28.93 71.08
N LYS A 186 -102.53 -28.01 72.01
CA LYS A 186 -101.90 -26.68 72.05
C LYS A 186 -100.41 -26.74 72.37
N LEU A 187 -99.98 -27.63 73.28
CA LEU A 187 -98.56 -27.85 73.59
C LEU A 187 -97.82 -28.52 72.43
N ILE A 188 -98.42 -29.49 71.74
CA ILE A 188 -97.87 -30.12 70.52
C ILE A 188 -97.76 -29.07 69.41
N TYR A 189 -98.77 -28.22 69.23
CA TYR A 189 -98.69 -27.13 68.24
C TYR A 189 -97.58 -26.14 68.58
N ALA A 190 -97.48 -25.70 69.84
CA ALA A 190 -96.39 -24.83 70.30
C ALA A 190 -95.01 -25.50 70.17
N ALA A 191 -94.91 -26.81 70.44
CA ALA A 191 -93.68 -27.58 70.29
C ALA A 191 -93.27 -27.70 68.82
N LYS A 192 -94.22 -27.99 67.90
CA LYS A 192 -94.00 -27.98 66.45
C LYS A 192 -93.50 -26.60 65.99
N MET A 193 -94.22 -25.53 66.33
CA MET A 193 -93.79 -24.16 66.00
C MET A 193 -92.40 -23.84 66.60
N SER A 194 -92.06 -24.34 67.79
CA SER A 194 -90.72 -24.15 68.37
C SER A 194 -89.62 -24.98 67.68
N ALA A 195 -89.97 -26.12 67.08
CA ALA A 195 -89.05 -26.93 66.27
C ALA A 195 -88.85 -26.31 64.90
N ASP A 196 -89.93 -25.86 64.24
CA ASP A 196 -89.88 -25.17 62.95
C ASP A 196 -89.07 -23.87 63.05
N LEU A 197 -89.29 -23.07 64.10
CA LEU A 197 -88.48 -21.86 64.37
C LEU A 197 -87.00 -22.17 64.63
N LYS A 198 -86.67 -23.31 65.27
CA LYS A 198 -85.28 -23.74 65.45
C LYS A 198 -84.65 -24.20 64.12
N SER A 199 -85.37 -24.96 63.30
CA SER A 199 -84.89 -25.34 61.95
C SER A 199 -84.60 -24.11 61.10
N LEU A 200 -85.51 -23.14 61.08
CA LEU A 200 -85.34 -21.88 60.36
C LEU A 200 -84.16 -21.05 60.90
N GLU A 201 -83.93 -21.01 62.21
CA GLU A 201 -82.77 -20.34 62.80
C GLU A 201 -81.46 -21.08 62.47
N GLU A 202 -81.44 -22.41 62.45
CA GLU A 202 -80.29 -23.19 61.96
C GLU A 202 -80.02 -22.98 60.47
N GLU A 203 -81.05 -22.98 59.63
CA GLU A 203 -80.94 -22.71 58.19
C GLU A 203 -80.43 -21.30 57.92
N LYS A 204 -80.96 -20.29 58.63
CA LYS A 204 -80.45 -18.92 58.64
C LYS A 204 -78.96 -18.89 58.99
N ASN A 205 -78.53 -19.58 60.05
CA ASN A 205 -77.13 -19.61 60.45
C ASN A 205 -76.23 -20.34 59.43
N ARG A 206 -76.72 -21.41 58.79
CA ARG A 206 -76.04 -22.07 57.65
C ARG A 206 -75.90 -21.14 56.44
N LEU A 207 -76.93 -20.34 56.14
CA LEU A 207 -76.90 -19.34 55.07
C LEU A 207 -75.94 -18.19 55.39
N PHE A 208 -75.88 -17.71 56.63
CA PHE A 208 -74.90 -16.70 57.04
C PHE A 208 -73.46 -17.19 56.93
N ALA A 209 -73.18 -18.45 57.29
CA ALA A 209 -71.86 -19.05 57.10
C ALA A 209 -71.47 -19.10 55.62
N ARG A 210 -72.35 -19.63 54.75
CA ARG A 210 -72.12 -19.65 53.30
C ARG A 210 -71.92 -18.26 52.70
N LEU A 211 -72.71 -17.27 53.13
CA LEU A 211 -72.55 -15.88 52.67
C LEU A 211 -71.20 -15.29 53.10
N ALA A 212 -70.70 -15.62 54.29
CA ALA A 212 -69.37 -15.20 54.74
C ALA A 212 -68.26 -15.84 53.89
N ASP A 213 -68.37 -17.14 53.58
CA ASP A 213 -67.44 -17.84 52.69
C ASP A 213 -67.46 -17.26 51.26
N GLU A 214 -68.65 -16.96 50.72
CA GLU A 214 -68.82 -16.32 49.40
C GLU A 214 -68.27 -14.89 49.35
N VAL A 215 -68.47 -14.10 50.42
CA VAL A 215 -67.89 -12.75 50.53
C VAL A 215 -66.36 -12.83 50.56
N LYS A 216 -65.80 -13.75 51.36
CA LYS A 216 -64.35 -13.96 51.43
C LYS A 216 -63.78 -14.41 50.07
N ALA A 217 -64.40 -15.39 49.42
CA ALA A 217 -63.96 -15.84 48.10
C ALA A 217 -64.03 -14.71 47.05
N LYS A 218 -65.01 -13.82 47.14
CA LYS A 218 -65.12 -12.62 46.30
C LYS A 218 -64.01 -11.59 46.60
N GLU A 219 -63.60 -11.44 47.85
CA GLU A 219 -62.47 -10.59 48.26
C GLU A 219 -61.15 -11.16 47.75
N ASP A 220 -60.89 -12.45 47.97
CA ASP A 220 -59.71 -13.18 47.45
C ASP A 220 -59.58 -13.04 45.91
N LEU A 221 -60.70 -13.18 45.18
CA LEU A 221 -60.75 -12.97 43.73
C LEU A 221 -60.50 -11.51 43.32
N ARG A 222 -60.97 -10.55 44.11
CA ARG A 222 -60.75 -9.11 43.86
C ARG A 222 -59.28 -8.74 44.02
N GLU A 223 -58.64 -9.23 45.07
CA GLU A 223 -57.20 -9.08 45.29
C GLU A 223 -56.37 -9.82 44.23
N GLY A 224 -56.85 -10.96 43.73
CA GLY A 224 -56.27 -11.66 42.58
C GLY A 224 -56.31 -10.81 41.30
N ILE A 225 -57.45 -10.18 41.00
CA ILE A 225 -57.60 -9.27 39.85
C ILE A 225 -56.70 -8.04 39.99
N GLU A 226 -56.62 -7.45 41.19
CA GLU A 226 -55.80 -6.26 41.45
C GLU A 226 -54.30 -6.56 41.32
N ARG A 227 -53.83 -7.71 41.81
CA ARG A 227 -52.45 -8.18 41.59
C ARG A 227 -52.13 -8.38 40.10
N LEU A 228 -52.98 -9.09 39.37
CA LEU A 228 -52.81 -9.30 37.92
C LEU A 228 -52.86 -7.98 37.12
N HIS A 229 -53.62 -6.99 37.60
CA HIS A 229 -53.65 -5.66 36.99
C HIS A 229 -52.32 -4.93 37.19
N ASN A 230 -51.79 -4.92 38.42
CA ASN A 230 -50.51 -4.32 38.74
C ASN A 230 -49.35 -5.01 37.98
N GLU A 231 -49.34 -6.35 37.91
CA GLU A 231 -48.37 -7.12 37.13
C GLU A 231 -48.42 -6.80 35.63
N LYS A 232 -49.62 -6.57 35.07
CA LYS A 232 -49.76 -6.09 33.70
C LYS A 232 -49.16 -4.71 33.51
N GLU A 233 -49.38 -3.79 34.45
CA GLU A 233 -48.82 -2.43 34.37
C GLU A 233 -47.30 -2.41 34.50
N THR A 234 -46.71 -3.22 35.39
CA THR A 234 -45.24 -3.34 35.51
C THR A 234 -44.63 -3.94 34.24
N LEU A 235 -45.18 -5.04 33.72
CA LEU A 235 -44.72 -5.65 32.46
C LEU A 235 -44.88 -4.70 31.26
N GLN A 236 -45.93 -3.87 31.24
CA GLN A 236 -46.13 -2.86 30.20
C GLN A 236 -45.08 -1.73 30.31
N ALA A 237 -44.73 -1.31 31.52
CA ALA A 237 -43.66 -0.33 31.76
C ALA A 237 -42.27 -0.90 31.38
N GLU A 238 -41.96 -2.14 31.75
CA GLU A 238 -40.73 -2.85 31.36
C GLU A 238 -40.65 -3.02 29.82
N SER A 239 -41.74 -3.40 29.17
CA SER A 239 -41.77 -3.45 27.71
C SER A 239 -41.49 -2.08 27.06
N ALA A 240 -41.96 -0.99 27.66
CA ALA A 240 -41.66 0.37 27.20
C ALA A 240 -40.18 0.75 27.42
N THR A 241 -39.55 0.33 28.53
CA THR A 241 -38.11 0.56 28.73
C THR A 241 -37.26 -0.21 27.72
N TYR A 242 -37.52 -1.52 27.53
CA TYR A 242 -36.79 -2.37 26.59
C TYR A 242 -36.92 -1.91 25.12
N THR A 243 -38.08 -1.42 24.69
CA THR A 243 -38.24 -0.83 23.35
C THR A 243 -37.40 0.44 23.20
N SER A 244 -37.32 1.29 24.24
CA SER A 244 -36.44 2.47 24.23
C SER A 244 -34.95 2.11 24.18
N GLU A 245 -34.54 1.03 24.85
CA GLU A 245 -33.16 0.54 24.84
C GLU A 245 -32.78 -0.06 23.50
N THR A 246 -33.70 -0.84 22.90
CA THR A 246 -33.54 -1.39 21.55
C THR A 246 -33.34 -0.26 20.52
N GLN A 247 -34.16 0.79 20.58
CA GLN A 247 -34.00 1.97 19.72
C GLN A 247 -32.66 2.69 19.93
N LYS A 248 -32.21 2.87 21.18
CA LYS A 248 -30.89 3.46 21.49
C LYS A 248 -29.73 2.60 20.96
N LEU A 249 -29.84 1.28 21.03
CA LEU A 249 -28.84 0.35 20.47
C LEU A 249 -28.82 0.40 18.94
N GLN A 250 -30.00 0.45 18.31
CA GLN A 250 -30.13 0.59 16.85
C GLN A 250 -29.52 1.91 16.35
N GLN A 251 -29.75 3.03 17.05
CA GLN A 251 -29.10 4.32 16.75
C GLN A 251 -27.58 4.26 16.91
N LYS A 252 -27.07 3.62 17.97
CA LYS A 252 -25.61 3.42 18.15
C LYS A 252 -25.00 2.59 17.03
N LEU A 253 -25.68 1.52 16.60
CA LEU A 253 -25.24 0.69 15.48
C LEU A 253 -25.21 1.48 14.17
N GLN A 254 -26.22 2.31 13.91
CA GLN A 254 -26.25 3.19 12.73
C GLN A 254 -25.07 4.17 12.73
N ILE A 255 -24.88 4.94 13.81
CA ILE A 255 -23.78 5.91 13.93
C ILE A 255 -22.42 5.22 13.80
N MET A 256 -22.25 4.05 14.42
CA MET A 256 -21.03 3.25 14.30
C MET A 256 -20.78 2.82 12.85
N THR A 257 -21.82 2.37 12.14
CA THR A 257 -21.75 1.93 10.73
C THR A 257 -21.39 3.11 9.82
N GLU A 258 -22.04 4.26 9.98
CA GLU A 258 -21.77 5.49 9.23
C GLU A 258 -20.32 5.98 9.48
N MET A 259 -19.86 5.96 10.72
CA MET A 259 -18.47 6.29 11.09
C MET A 259 -17.44 5.34 10.46
N TYR A 260 -17.71 4.03 10.38
CA TYR A 260 -16.83 3.09 9.71
C TYR A 260 -16.77 3.36 8.19
N GLN A 261 -17.92 3.55 7.54
CA GLN A 261 -17.99 3.87 6.11
C GLN A 261 -17.31 5.20 5.78
N GLU A 262 -17.48 6.24 6.62
CA GLU A 262 -16.78 7.51 6.43
C GLU A 262 -15.26 7.33 6.63
N ASN A 263 -14.82 6.57 7.63
CA ASN A 263 -13.39 6.29 7.85
C ASN A 263 -12.76 5.53 6.68
N GLU A 264 -13.43 4.54 6.10
CA GLU A 264 -12.97 3.83 4.90
C GLU A 264 -12.89 4.79 3.70
N LEU A 265 -13.95 5.55 3.41
CA LEU A 265 -13.95 6.54 2.34
C LEU A 265 -12.89 7.62 2.54
N LYS A 266 -12.63 8.00 3.79
CA LYS A 266 -11.59 8.97 4.16
C LYS A 266 -10.21 8.36 3.96
N LEU A 267 -9.97 7.12 4.38
CA LEU A 267 -8.70 6.42 4.13
C LEU A 267 -8.45 6.29 2.63
N HIS A 268 -9.43 5.83 1.85
CA HIS A 268 -9.33 5.76 0.39
C HIS A 268 -9.09 7.15 -0.25
N ARG A 269 -9.83 8.19 0.15
CA ARG A 269 -9.63 9.54 -0.39
C ARG A 269 -8.29 10.15 0.00
N TYR A 270 -7.83 10.02 1.24
CA TYR A 270 -6.56 10.60 1.66
C TYR A 270 -5.37 9.77 1.19
N MET A 271 -5.32 8.46 1.45
CA MET A 271 -4.19 7.62 1.05
C MET A 271 -4.07 7.59 -0.48
N LEU A 272 -5.10 7.14 -1.19
CA LEU A 272 -5.02 7.00 -2.65
C LEU A 272 -4.81 8.36 -3.33
N THR A 273 -5.59 9.38 -3.02
CA THR A 273 -5.49 10.67 -3.75
C THR A 273 -4.26 11.50 -3.37
N VAL A 274 -3.69 11.36 -2.16
CA VAL A 274 -2.44 12.06 -1.82
C VAL A 274 -1.24 11.32 -2.40
N GLU A 275 -1.17 9.99 -2.26
CA GLU A 275 -0.08 9.19 -2.85
C GLU A 275 -0.08 9.27 -4.38
N GLU A 276 -1.26 9.25 -5.03
CA GLU A 276 -1.39 9.44 -6.49
C GLU A 276 -0.94 10.84 -6.91
N ARG A 277 -1.29 11.91 -6.16
CA ARG A 277 -0.79 13.27 -6.44
C ARG A 277 0.71 13.39 -6.27
N GLU A 278 1.29 12.76 -5.24
CA GLU A 278 2.74 12.71 -5.06
C GLU A 278 3.43 11.92 -6.18
N ARG A 279 2.85 10.80 -6.60
CA ARG A 279 3.32 9.99 -7.74
C ARG A 279 3.35 10.83 -9.01
N LEU A 280 2.23 11.50 -9.33
CA LEU A 280 2.12 12.41 -10.47
C LEU A 280 3.11 13.59 -10.39
N GLN A 281 3.33 14.17 -9.20
CA GLN A 281 4.31 15.25 -9.04
C GLN A 281 5.76 14.77 -9.26
N LYS A 282 6.09 13.53 -8.87
CA LYS A 282 7.39 12.89 -9.13
C LYS A 282 7.52 12.56 -10.63
N GLU A 283 6.47 12.03 -11.24
CA GLU A 283 6.38 11.72 -12.68
C GLU A 283 6.55 12.98 -13.56
N GLU A 284 5.92 14.10 -13.18
CA GLU A 284 6.15 15.40 -13.84
C GLU A 284 7.59 15.88 -13.76
N LYS A 285 8.26 15.69 -12.61
CA LYS A 285 9.66 16.08 -12.42
C LYS A 285 10.59 15.23 -13.28
N LEU A 286 10.31 13.93 -13.39
CA LEU A 286 11.02 13.02 -14.30
C LEU A 286 10.81 13.42 -15.77
N ASN A 287 9.57 13.62 -16.21
CA ASN A 287 9.25 14.07 -17.57
C ASN A 287 9.94 15.41 -17.94
N LYS A 288 10.06 16.34 -16.98
CA LYS A 288 10.84 17.58 -17.12
C LYS A 288 12.36 17.34 -17.22
N ALA A 289 12.90 16.30 -16.60
CA ALA A 289 14.29 15.88 -16.77
C ALA A 289 14.51 15.15 -18.10
N ASP A 290 13.62 14.22 -18.48
CA ASP A 290 13.68 13.47 -19.74
C ASP A 290 13.66 14.38 -20.97
N LYS A 291 12.86 15.46 -20.93
CA LYS A 291 12.87 16.50 -21.97
C LYS A 291 14.23 17.21 -22.09
N LYS A 292 14.91 17.49 -20.97
CA LYS A 292 16.26 18.07 -20.98
C LYS A 292 17.30 17.06 -21.48
N ILE A 293 17.17 15.79 -21.11
CA ILE A 293 18.04 14.71 -21.61
C ILE A 293 17.86 14.55 -23.12
N SER A 294 16.63 14.60 -23.62
CA SER A 294 16.31 14.54 -25.06
C SER A 294 16.91 15.74 -25.80
N GLN A 295 16.74 16.96 -25.29
CA GLN A 295 17.37 18.17 -25.84
C GLN A 295 18.90 18.06 -25.88
N ALA A 296 19.53 17.63 -24.79
CA ALA A 296 20.98 17.42 -24.75
C ALA A 296 21.46 16.32 -25.70
N ALA A 297 20.66 15.25 -25.89
CA ALA A 297 20.95 14.18 -26.83
C ALA A 297 20.80 14.63 -28.30
N GLU A 298 19.81 15.47 -28.60
CA GLU A 298 19.64 16.13 -29.90
C GLU A 298 20.83 17.05 -30.20
N GLU A 299 21.19 17.95 -29.27
CA GLU A 299 22.38 18.80 -29.39
C GLU A 299 23.64 17.98 -29.65
N LEU A 300 23.90 16.94 -28.85
CA LEU A 300 25.04 16.04 -29.00
C LEU A 300 25.05 15.33 -30.36
N ASN A 301 23.88 14.92 -30.88
CA ASN A 301 23.77 14.36 -32.22
C ASN A 301 24.07 15.40 -33.32
N THR A 302 23.70 16.67 -33.16
CA THR A 302 24.12 17.72 -34.12
C THR A 302 25.64 17.95 -34.11
N TYR A 303 26.29 17.84 -32.95
CA TYR A 303 27.76 17.92 -32.87
C TYR A 303 28.43 16.69 -33.52
N ARG A 304 27.86 15.49 -33.35
CA ARG A 304 28.33 14.28 -34.06
C ARG A 304 28.21 14.42 -35.58
N GLN A 305 27.09 14.92 -36.08
CA GLN A 305 26.89 15.16 -37.52
C GLN A 305 27.93 16.14 -38.07
N ARG A 306 28.15 17.29 -37.41
CA ARG A 306 29.19 18.25 -37.81
C ARG A 306 30.61 17.66 -37.76
N ALA A 307 30.89 16.79 -36.80
CA ALA A 307 32.18 16.10 -36.74
C ALA A 307 32.36 15.13 -37.91
N GLN A 308 31.32 14.38 -38.28
CA GLN A 308 31.31 13.49 -39.45
C GLN A 308 31.46 14.28 -40.76
N GLU A 309 30.75 15.40 -40.94
CA GLU A 309 30.90 16.28 -42.10
C GLU A 309 32.35 16.78 -42.27
N LEU A 310 33.00 17.18 -41.17
CA LEU A 310 34.41 17.60 -41.18
C LEU A 310 35.39 16.45 -41.44
N GLU A 311 35.08 15.24 -40.95
CA GLU A 311 35.85 14.02 -41.22
C GLU A 311 35.75 13.63 -42.71
N GLU A 312 34.56 13.70 -43.31
CA GLU A 312 34.36 13.49 -44.74
C GLU A 312 35.11 14.52 -45.62
N GLU A 313 35.13 15.80 -45.25
CA GLU A 313 35.91 16.82 -45.97
C GLU A 313 37.43 16.61 -45.81
N LEU A 314 37.89 16.14 -44.64
CA LEU A 314 39.29 15.76 -44.43
C LEU A 314 39.67 14.50 -45.23
N GLU A 315 38.77 13.53 -45.35
CA GLU A 315 38.92 12.33 -46.19
C GLU A 315 39.03 12.73 -47.68
N LYS A 316 38.10 13.57 -48.18
CA LYS A 316 38.11 14.09 -49.57
C LYS A 316 39.41 14.85 -49.87
N THR A 317 39.86 15.74 -49.00
CA THR A 317 41.11 16.50 -49.20
C THR A 317 42.34 15.60 -49.16
N ASN A 318 42.41 14.61 -48.24
CA ASN A 318 43.46 13.60 -48.24
C ASN A 318 43.50 12.78 -49.54
N GLN A 319 42.34 12.37 -50.06
CA GLN A 319 42.25 11.66 -51.34
C GLN A 319 42.71 12.55 -52.51
N ALA A 320 42.33 13.83 -52.53
CA ALA A 320 42.81 14.79 -53.52
C ALA A 320 44.34 14.98 -53.48
N TYR A 321 44.96 15.07 -52.29
CA TYR A 321 46.41 15.13 -52.14
C TYR A 321 47.11 13.84 -52.60
N LYS A 322 46.58 12.66 -52.24
CA LYS A 322 47.08 11.36 -52.74
C LYS A 322 47.04 11.30 -54.27
N ASN A 323 45.94 11.72 -54.88
CA ASN A 323 45.78 11.78 -56.34
C ASN A 323 46.74 12.78 -57.00
N GLN A 324 46.98 13.95 -56.39
CA GLN A 324 47.96 14.92 -56.90
C GLN A 324 49.40 14.37 -56.83
N LEU A 325 49.76 13.64 -55.77
CA LEU A 325 51.06 12.99 -55.66
C LEU A 325 51.23 11.87 -56.69
N ALA A 326 50.19 11.07 -56.93
CA ALA A 326 50.17 10.04 -57.95
C ALA A 326 50.30 10.62 -59.37
N ALA A 327 49.57 11.70 -59.69
CA ALA A 327 49.71 12.41 -60.97
C ALA A 327 51.14 12.94 -61.18
N ARG A 328 51.73 13.58 -60.15
CA ARG A 328 53.13 14.04 -60.19
C ARG A 328 54.15 12.89 -60.29
N ALA A 329 53.83 11.68 -59.84
CA ALA A 329 54.67 10.51 -60.06
C ALA A 329 54.62 10.10 -61.54
N ALA A 330 53.42 9.90 -62.09
CA ALA A 330 53.21 9.57 -63.49
C ALA A 330 53.81 10.61 -64.46
N ASP A 331 53.78 11.91 -64.12
CA ASP A 331 54.44 12.97 -64.90
C ASP A 331 55.98 12.82 -64.95
N ARG A 332 56.60 12.36 -63.85
CA ARG A 332 58.05 12.07 -63.80
C ARG A 332 58.37 10.85 -64.66
N ASP A 333 57.63 9.76 -64.48
CA ASP A 333 57.79 8.53 -65.25
C ASP A 333 57.62 8.79 -66.76
N LEU A 334 56.63 9.62 -67.14
CA LEU A 334 56.43 10.05 -68.53
C LEU A 334 57.60 10.90 -69.05
N ALA A 335 58.22 11.74 -68.20
CA ALA A 335 59.40 12.51 -68.56
C ALA A 335 60.66 11.63 -68.70
N ASP A 336 60.79 10.57 -67.90
CA ASP A 336 61.82 9.52 -68.03
C ASP A 336 61.64 8.78 -69.36
N MET A 337 60.44 8.25 -69.63
CA MET A 337 60.11 7.57 -70.89
C MET A 337 60.30 8.46 -72.12
N LYS A 338 60.01 9.77 -72.04
CA LYS A 338 60.29 10.73 -73.12
C LYS A 338 61.78 10.91 -73.36
N ARG A 339 62.62 10.97 -72.31
CA ARG A 339 64.08 11.04 -72.43
C ARG A 339 64.65 9.76 -73.05
N GLU A 340 64.18 8.59 -72.61
CA GLU A 340 64.56 7.31 -73.23
C GLU A 340 64.12 7.21 -74.70
N ASN A 341 62.90 7.63 -75.04
CA ASN A 341 62.44 7.63 -76.44
C ASN A 341 63.29 8.55 -77.33
N ALA A 342 63.68 9.72 -76.82
CA ALA A 342 64.59 10.63 -77.53
C ALA A 342 65.97 9.99 -77.77
N LEU A 343 66.54 9.33 -76.77
CA LEU A 343 67.80 8.59 -76.89
C LEU A 343 67.69 7.41 -77.89
N LEU A 344 66.57 6.70 -77.91
CA LEU A 344 66.32 5.63 -78.88
C LEU A 344 66.13 6.16 -80.30
N ARG A 345 65.44 7.29 -80.48
CA ARG A 345 65.34 7.99 -81.78
C ARG A 345 66.70 8.46 -82.27
N GLN A 346 67.53 9.01 -81.41
CA GLN A 346 68.91 9.40 -81.75
C GLN A 346 69.72 8.17 -82.18
N LYS A 347 69.70 7.08 -81.41
CA LYS A 347 70.36 5.82 -81.79
C LYS A 347 69.85 5.25 -83.13
N LEU A 348 68.57 5.42 -83.42
CA LEU A 348 67.97 5.03 -84.71
C LEU A 348 68.51 5.90 -85.85
N THR A 349 68.54 7.22 -85.71
CA THR A 349 69.12 8.13 -86.73
C THR A 349 70.62 7.91 -86.92
N ASP A 350 71.37 7.68 -85.84
CA ASP A 350 72.80 7.35 -85.90
C ASP A 350 73.04 6.02 -86.65
N SER A 351 72.12 5.06 -86.50
CA SER A 351 72.17 3.76 -87.19
C SER A 351 71.76 3.87 -88.65
N GLN A 352 70.73 4.67 -88.97
CA GLN A 352 70.32 4.98 -90.34
C GLN A 352 71.43 5.70 -91.11
N PHE A 353 72.07 6.69 -90.50
CA PHE A 353 73.21 7.41 -91.09
C PHE A 353 74.39 6.45 -91.36
N LYS A 354 74.71 5.55 -90.43
CA LYS A 354 75.72 4.50 -90.64
C LYS A 354 75.35 3.55 -91.78
N LEU A 355 74.06 3.23 -91.93
CA LEU A 355 73.58 2.36 -93.00
C LEU A 355 73.66 3.07 -94.37
N GLU A 356 73.27 4.34 -94.45
CA GLU A 356 73.45 5.18 -95.65
C GLU A 356 74.93 5.35 -96.04
N MET A 357 75.85 5.42 -95.06
CA MET A 357 77.29 5.41 -95.32
C MET A 357 77.82 4.08 -95.87
N VAL A 358 77.14 2.96 -95.60
CA VAL A 358 77.49 1.62 -96.14
C VAL A 358 76.78 1.34 -97.46
N GLU A 359 75.59 1.90 -97.67
CA GLU A 359 74.75 1.74 -98.88
C GLU A 359 75.20 2.66 -100.04
N LYS A 360 75.98 3.72 -99.77
CA LYS A 360 76.55 4.60 -100.81
C LYS A 360 77.70 3.95 -101.56
N ASP A 361 77.34 3.19 -102.60
CA ASP A 361 78.22 2.78 -103.69
C ASP A 361 78.80 4.02 -104.43
N PRO A 362 80.11 4.10 -104.74
CA PRO A 362 80.75 5.35 -105.20
C PRO A 362 80.31 5.92 -106.57
N PHE A 363 79.41 5.25 -107.30
CA PHE A 363 79.03 5.63 -108.68
C PHE A 363 77.53 5.55 -108.97
N SER A 364 76.76 6.53 -108.51
CA SER A 364 75.62 7.04 -109.28
C SER A 364 75.40 8.52 -109.00
N GLY A 365 74.94 9.29 -109.99
CA GLY A 365 74.76 10.72 -109.82
C GLY A 365 73.68 11.34 -110.70
N ARG A 366 73.09 12.41 -110.14
CA ARG A 366 72.45 13.57 -110.83
C ARG A 366 71.05 13.35 -111.45
N PRO A 367 70.29 14.44 -111.78
CA PRO A 367 70.19 15.79 -111.18
C PRO A 367 68.71 16.35 -111.09
N PRO A 368 68.33 17.65 -111.28
CA PRO A 368 67.70 18.48 -110.21
C PRO A 368 66.42 19.27 -110.64
N PHE A 369 66.15 20.44 -110.01
CA PHE A 369 65.01 21.39 -110.16
C PHE A 369 63.75 21.05 -109.31
N ARG A 370 62.90 21.99 -108.84
CA ARG A 370 62.69 23.44 -109.12
C ARG A 370 62.10 24.17 -107.89
N GLY A 371 62.37 25.47 -107.68
CA GLY A 371 61.53 26.36 -106.83
C GLY A 371 62.27 27.54 -106.16
N GLU A 372 62.15 28.75 -106.70
CA GLU A 372 62.87 29.96 -106.23
C GLU A 372 62.00 30.97 -105.46
N ARG A 373 62.64 31.70 -104.52
CA ARG A 373 62.53 33.16 -104.20
C ARG A 373 61.15 33.88 -104.30
N SER A 374 60.59 34.38 -103.19
CA SER A 374 60.75 35.77 -102.63
C SER A 374 59.46 36.64 -102.80
N PRO A 375 59.39 37.98 -102.54
CA PRO A 375 58.93 38.57 -101.27
C PRO A 375 57.66 39.50 -101.33
N PHE A 376 57.06 39.75 -100.15
CA PHE A 376 56.09 40.81 -99.76
C PHE A 376 54.83 41.16 -100.61
N GLY A 377 53.64 40.94 -100.01
CA GLY A 377 52.59 41.98 -99.87
C GLY A 377 51.30 41.91 -100.72
N HIS A 378 50.13 41.63 -100.09
CA HIS A 378 48.94 42.51 -99.96
C HIS A 378 47.62 41.75 -99.61
N SER A 379 46.88 42.30 -98.65
CA SER A 379 45.49 41.96 -98.20
C SER A 379 44.43 42.60 -99.13
N PRO A 380 43.07 42.36 -99.07
CA PRO A 380 42.28 42.04 -97.86
C PRO A 380 40.95 41.21 -97.98
N LEU A 381 40.20 41.15 -96.85
CA LEU A 381 38.77 40.83 -96.65
C LEU A 381 38.30 39.35 -96.64
N GLY A 382 37.70 38.94 -95.49
CA GLY A 382 36.98 37.66 -95.33
C GLY A 382 36.89 37.13 -93.88
N ARG A 383 35.96 37.66 -93.06
CA ARG A 383 35.47 37.02 -91.80
C ARG A 383 34.45 35.89 -92.14
N PRO A 384 33.97 35.00 -91.23
CA PRO A 384 33.76 35.09 -89.75
C PRO A 384 34.48 33.94 -88.97
N SER A 385 34.38 33.67 -87.64
CA SER A 385 34.02 34.38 -86.38
C SER A 385 34.50 33.55 -85.16
N SER A 386 34.23 33.98 -83.91
CA SER A 386 34.44 33.29 -82.61
C SER A 386 35.92 33.12 -82.18
N GLU A 387 36.44 33.91 -81.22
CA GLU A 387 36.32 33.78 -79.74
C GLU A 387 37.09 32.55 -79.18
N THR A 388 38.04 32.65 -78.24
CA THR A 388 38.56 33.79 -77.46
C THR A 388 40.04 33.59 -77.09
N ARG A 389 40.87 34.64 -77.19
CA ARG A 389 42.28 34.75 -76.72
C ARG A 389 42.30 35.16 -75.22
N ALA A 390 43.36 35.11 -74.41
CA ALA A 390 44.77 34.71 -74.53
C ALA A 390 45.43 34.63 -73.12
N PHE A 391 46.51 33.85 -73.01
CA PHE A 391 47.72 34.03 -72.17
C PHE A 391 47.79 35.12 -71.07
N LEU A 392 48.35 34.78 -69.89
CA LEU A 392 49.77 35.06 -69.51
C LEU A 392 50.11 34.51 -68.09
N SER A 393 51.41 34.42 -67.78
CA SER A 393 51.99 33.83 -66.55
C SER A 393 52.04 34.83 -65.34
N PRO A 394 52.39 34.40 -64.10
CA PRO A 394 52.04 35.10 -62.84
C PRO A 394 53.02 36.22 -62.43
N PRO A 395 52.65 37.13 -61.50
CA PRO A 395 53.30 37.10 -60.16
C PRO A 395 52.49 37.65 -58.95
N THR A 396 53.15 37.64 -57.80
CA THR A 396 52.84 38.14 -56.44
C THR A 396 52.47 39.63 -56.29
N LEU A 397 51.64 39.98 -55.28
CA LEU A 397 52.00 40.84 -54.13
C LEU A 397 50.86 41.00 -53.08
N MET A 398 51.22 41.53 -51.90
CA MET A 398 50.40 41.79 -50.70
C MET A 398 49.18 42.71 -50.91
N ASP A 399 48.09 42.49 -50.15
CA ASP A 399 47.68 43.41 -49.07
C ASP A 399 46.69 42.77 -48.06
N GLY A 400 46.48 43.44 -46.92
CA GLY A 400 45.65 43.03 -45.78
C GLY A 400 44.19 43.52 -45.79
N PRO A 401 43.45 43.36 -44.65
CA PRO A 401 41.99 43.23 -44.64
C PRO A 401 41.22 44.52 -44.28
N PRO A 402 39.87 44.46 -44.25
CA PRO A 402 39.25 44.42 -42.93
C PRO A 402 38.07 43.43 -42.75
N ARG A 403 37.80 43.09 -41.49
CA ARG A 403 36.55 42.44 -41.03
C ARG A 403 35.37 43.42 -41.15
N LEU A 404 34.14 42.92 -41.29
CA LEU A 404 32.94 43.40 -40.56
C LEU A 404 31.72 42.49 -40.80
N SER A 405 30.80 42.47 -39.83
CA SER A 405 29.58 41.63 -39.77
C SER A 405 28.36 42.29 -40.46
N PRO A 406 27.35 41.52 -40.92
CA PRO A 406 26.01 42.04 -41.21
C PRO A 406 25.03 41.94 -40.01
N GLN A 407 24.00 42.80 -40.03
CA GLN A 407 23.06 43.04 -38.91
C GLN A 407 21.62 42.54 -39.21
N PHE A 408 20.78 42.57 -38.17
CA PHE A 408 19.32 42.37 -38.20
C PHE A 408 18.56 43.33 -39.12
N PRO A 409 17.32 42.97 -39.53
CA PRO A 409 16.33 43.91 -40.06
C PRO A 409 15.34 44.47 -38.99
N LEU A 410 14.78 45.63 -39.33
CA LEU A 410 13.63 46.40 -38.76
C LEU A 410 12.56 45.61 -37.96
N GLY A 411 11.82 46.18 -37.00
CA GLY A 411 11.72 47.59 -36.55
C GLY A 411 10.29 48.17 -36.64
N HIS A 412 9.65 48.45 -35.50
CA HIS A 412 8.42 49.25 -35.26
C HIS A 412 8.59 49.89 -33.85
N GLY A 413 8.18 51.11 -33.48
CA GLY A 413 7.65 52.29 -34.19
C GLY A 413 7.15 53.36 -33.18
N GLY A 414 7.54 54.64 -33.35
CA GLY A 414 7.11 55.81 -32.53
C GLY A 414 8.09 56.23 -31.41
N ARG A 415 8.66 57.46 -31.29
CA ARG A 415 8.15 58.87 -31.30
C ARG A 415 7.27 59.19 -30.06
N VAL A 416 7.50 60.22 -29.21
CA VAL A 416 8.38 61.43 -29.18
C VAL A 416 8.70 61.85 -27.70
N SER A 417 9.83 62.56 -27.47
CA SER A 417 10.27 63.51 -26.38
C SER A 417 9.43 63.75 -25.09
N ARG A 418 9.98 64.25 -23.95
CA ARG A 418 10.98 65.33 -23.71
C ARG A 418 11.48 65.31 -22.23
N GLY A 419 12.58 66.00 -21.91
CA GLY A 419 13.28 65.96 -20.60
C GLY A 419 12.76 66.84 -19.43
N PRO A 420 13.46 66.84 -18.26
CA PRO A 420 12.95 67.20 -16.90
C PRO A 420 13.35 68.63 -16.41
N PRO A 421 13.03 69.06 -15.15
CA PRO A 421 14.04 69.00 -14.04
C PRO A 421 13.54 68.98 -12.54
N SER A 422 14.51 68.79 -11.60
CA SER A 422 14.56 69.10 -10.11
C SER A 422 13.56 68.44 -9.12
N LEU A 423 13.93 67.73 -8.03
CA LEU A 423 14.74 68.00 -6.79
C LEU A 423 14.07 68.95 -5.75
N PRO A 424 14.31 68.84 -4.42
CA PRO A 424 15.04 67.80 -3.63
C PRO A 424 14.30 67.30 -2.34
N ASP A 425 14.87 66.31 -1.63
CA ASP A 425 15.15 66.42 -0.17
C ASP A 425 16.10 65.29 0.34
N HIS A 426 17.14 65.72 1.06
CA HIS A 426 18.19 65.00 1.82
C HIS A 426 18.28 65.73 3.20
N PRO A 427 19.11 65.39 4.24
CA PRO A 427 20.33 64.55 4.27
C PRO A 427 20.49 63.58 5.51
N VAL A 428 21.16 62.42 5.38
CA VAL A 428 22.59 62.06 5.67
C VAL A 428 22.92 61.56 7.09
N ALA A 429 23.49 60.33 7.15
CA ALA A 429 24.68 59.88 7.93
C ALA A 429 24.58 58.36 8.20
N SER A 430 25.63 57.52 8.10
CA SER A 430 26.91 57.63 7.42
C SER A 430 27.51 56.21 7.23
N GLU A 431 28.14 55.98 6.07
CA GLU A 431 29.35 55.16 5.79
C GLU A 431 29.53 53.72 6.35
N GLY A 432 30.13 52.85 5.51
CA GLY A 432 30.71 51.55 5.91
C GLY A 432 30.64 50.49 4.82
N GLU A 433 31.77 50.17 4.19
CA GLU A 433 31.87 49.16 3.11
C GLU A 433 31.72 47.72 3.61
N GLY A 434 31.23 46.80 2.75
CA GLY A 434 31.35 45.36 3.01
C GLY A 434 30.52 44.42 2.13
N HIS A 435 31.20 43.74 1.20
CA HIS A 435 30.93 42.37 0.73
C HIS A 435 29.55 41.98 0.14
N GLY A 436 29.56 41.63 -1.16
CA GLY A 436 29.12 40.31 -1.68
C GLY A 436 27.63 39.88 -1.61
N PRO A 437 27.05 39.32 -2.69
CA PRO A 437 25.69 38.78 -2.63
C PRO A 437 25.64 37.52 -1.74
N HIS A 438 24.86 37.59 -0.67
CA HIS A 438 24.65 36.47 0.25
C HIS A 438 24.00 35.27 -0.43
N SER A 439 24.54 34.07 -0.18
CA SER A 439 23.98 32.81 -0.62
C SER A 439 23.07 32.24 0.47
N ASP A 440 21.76 32.33 0.29
CA ASP A 440 20.78 31.64 1.14
C ASP A 440 20.42 30.27 0.55
N SER A 441 20.93 29.21 1.17
CA SER A 441 20.40 27.83 1.03
C SER A 441 20.79 26.98 2.24
N GLY A 442 20.45 27.48 3.43
CA GLY A 442 20.31 26.63 4.61
C GLY A 442 19.06 25.76 4.49
N SER A 443 19.20 24.46 4.78
CA SER A 443 18.10 23.49 4.68
C SER A 443 16.96 23.81 5.65
N VAL A 444 15.79 24.16 5.12
CA VAL A 444 14.53 24.24 5.88
C VAL A 444 13.75 22.94 5.69
N SER A 445 13.47 22.24 6.80
CA SER A 445 12.67 21.02 6.80
C SER A 445 11.24 21.25 6.24
N PRO A 446 10.59 20.23 5.66
CA PRO A 446 9.24 20.36 5.10
C PRO A 446 8.22 20.91 6.12
N THR A 447 7.36 21.81 5.65
CA THR A 447 6.51 22.68 6.49
C THR A 447 5.37 22.00 7.25
N TRP A 448 5.13 20.70 7.05
CA TRP A 448 4.00 19.97 7.66
C TRP A 448 4.17 19.69 9.15
N GLU A 449 5.36 19.87 9.72
CA GLU A 449 5.64 19.61 11.14
C GLU A 449 5.23 20.79 12.05
N ARG A 450 4.93 21.97 11.50
CA ARG A 450 4.58 23.18 12.28
C ARG A 450 3.09 23.29 12.65
N ASP A 451 2.18 22.72 11.87
CA ASP A 451 0.72 22.91 12.03
C ASP A 451 0.05 22.01 13.09
N ARG A 452 0.81 21.21 13.86
CA ARG A 452 0.29 20.42 14.99
C ARG A 452 0.37 21.11 16.36
N ARG A 453 0.73 22.39 16.43
CA ARG A 453 0.62 23.19 17.66
C ARG A 453 -0.49 24.25 17.53
N GLY A 454 -1.60 24.02 18.21
CA GLY A 454 -2.59 25.05 18.48
C GLY A 454 -2.04 26.17 19.38
N PRO A 455 -2.80 27.26 19.58
CA PRO A 455 -2.34 28.40 20.38
C PRO A 455 -1.96 28.02 21.81
N VAL A 456 -0.85 28.58 22.30
CA VAL A 456 -0.39 28.42 23.69
C VAL A 456 -1.23 29.34 24.60
N PRO A 457 -1.86 28.82 25.67
CA PRO A 457 -2.60 29.65 26.62
C PRO A 457 -1.64 30.43 27.54
N PRO A 458 -2.07 31.59 28.08
CA PRO A 458 -1.24 32.40 28.97
C PRO A 458 -0.99 31.72 30.33
N PRO A 459 0.09 32.09 31.06
CA PRO A 459 0.49 31.38 32.27
C PRO A 459 -0.43 31.73 33.45
N GLY A 460 -1.00 30.72 34.14
CA GLY A 460 -1.69 30.95 35.42
C GLY A 460 -2.80 29.99 35.83
N TYR A 461 -3.22 29.03 35.00
CA TYR A 461 -4.28 28.06 35.35
C TYR A 461 -3.80 26.60 35.25
N PRO A 462 -4.34 25.69 36.10
CA PRO A 462 -3.90 24.29 36.14
C PRO A 462 -4.28 23.53 34.87
N TYR A 463 -3.44 22.55 34.55
CA TYR A 463 -3.50 21.72 33.34
C TYR A 463 -4.74 20.81 33.33
N PRO A 464 -5.52 20.72 32.24
CA PRO A 464 -6.57 19.72 32.10
C PRO A 464 -5.98 18.33 31.79
N ASP A 465 -6.40 17.35 32.57
CA ASP A 465 -5.91 15.96 32.58
C ASP A 465 -6.15 15.22 31.23
N PRO A 466 -5.17 14.48 30.67
CA PRO A 466 -5.35 13.77 29.39
C PRO A 466 -6.11 12.45 29.54
N GLY A 467 -7.40 12.45 29.18
CA GLY A 467 -8.08 11.23 28.71
C GLY A 467 -9.38 10.84 29.39
N PHE A 468 -10.50 11.42 28.94
CA PHE A 468 -11.79 10.76 29.09
C PHE A 468 -11.93 9.60 28.09
N HIS A 469 -11.47 8.42 28.49
CA HIS A 469 -11.93 7.17 27.89
C HIS A 469 -13.44 7.05 28.11
N TYR A 470 -14.19 6.53 27.14
CA TYR A 470 -15.58 6.15 27.34
C TYR A 470 -15.67 4.96 28.32
N ARG A 471 -15.60 5.21 29.63
CA ARG A 471 -15.94 4.21 30.64
C ARG A 471 -17.42 3.84 30.47
N ARG A 472 -17.68 2.55 30.29
CA ARG A 472 -18.97 1.94 30.63
C ARG A 472 -19.27 2.32 32.10
N PRO A 473 -20.51 2.74 32.44
CA PRO A 473 -20.88 2.89 33.85
C PRO A 473 -20.61 1.56 34.58
N PRO A 474 -20.10 1.58 35.83
CA PRO A 474 -20.05 0.36 36.62
C PRO A 474 -21.48 -0.16 36.81
N PRO A 475 -21.70 -1.49 36.90
CA PRO A 475 -23.00 -2.02 37.29
C PRO A 475 -23.37 -1.45 38.65
N GLY A 476 -24.40 -0.59 38.68
CA GLY A 476 -24.96 -0.10 39.93
C GLY A 476 -25.63 -1.28 40.65
N ALA A 477 -25.35 -1.43 41.94
CA ALA A 477 -26.07 -2.38 42.77
C ALA A 477 -27.54 -1.95 42.86
N MET A 478 -28.41 -2.66 42.15
CA MET A 478 -29.87 -2.64 42.34
C MET A 478 -30.33 -4.05 42.71
N PRO A 479 -31.40 -4.20 43.52
CA PRO A 479 -31.73 -5.49 44.11
C PRO A 479 -32.18 -6.51 43.06
N LEU A 480 -31.81 -7.78 43.28
CA LEU A 480 -32.32 -8.92 42.52
C LEU A 480 -33.83 -9.07 42.76
N GLY A 481 -34.64 -8.73 41.75
CA GLY A 481 -36.04 -9.16 41.65
C GLY A 481 -36.14 -10.54 40.98
N PRO A 482 -37.22 -11.31 41.20
CA PRO A 482 -37.37 -12.65 40.59
C PRO A 482 -37.55 -12.59 39.07
N LEU A 483 -36.91 -13.50 38.35
CA LEU A 483 -37.15 -13.71 36.91
C LEU A 483 -38.44 -14.52 36.68
N PRO A 484 -39.23 -14.24 35.63
CA PRO A 484 -40.46 -14.97 35.33
C PRO A 484 -40.19 -16.35 34.70
N PRO A 485 -41.11 -17.33 34.83
CA PRO A 485 -40.90 -18.68 34.29
C PRO A 485 -40.95 -18.72 32.76
N ARG A 486 -39.99 -19.41 32.15
CA ARG A 486 -39.93 -19.64 30.69
C ARG A 486 -40.72 -20.91 30.34
N GLY A 487 -41.77 -20.77 29.52
CA GLY A 487 -42.60 -21.90 29.08
C GLY A 487 -41.86 -22.87 28.12
N PRO A 488 -42.37 -24.11 27.94
CA PRO A 488 -41.69 -25.13 27.14
C PRO A 488 -41.86 -24.90 25.63
N GLY A 489 -40.75 -24.99 24.89
CA GLY A 489 -40.75 -25.08 23.42
C GLY A 489 -41.10 -26.49 22.92
N PRO A 490 -41.48 -26.64 21.64
CA PRO A 490 -41.96 -27.91 21.10
C PRO A 490 -40.84 -28.93 20.91
N ALA A 491 -41.11 -30.19 21.26
CA ALA A 491 -40.20 -31.31 21.05
C ALA A 491 -40.25 -31.83 19.61
N GLU A 492 -39.10 -32.11 19.00
CA GLU A 492 -39.01 -32.84 17.74
C GLU A 492 -39.31 -34.33 17.98
N VAL A 493 -40.33 -34.85 17.29
CA VAL A 493 -40.69 -36.28 17.37
C VAL A 493 -39.93 -37.05 16.29
N HIS A 494 -38.94 -37.85 16.71
CA HIS A 494 -38.38 -38.90 15.86
C HIS A 494 -39.44 -39.99 15.61
N VAL A 495 -39.75 -40.29 14.34
CA VAL A 495 -40.62 -41.42 13.96
C VAL A 495 -39.91 -42.33 12.97
N PHE A 496 -39.98 -43.63 13.24
CA PHE A 496 -39.34 -44.70 12.47
C PHE A 496 -39.99 -44.92 11.09
N SER A 497 -39.20 -45.51 10.19
CA SER A 497 -39.57 -45.83 8.81
C SER A 497 -40.65 -46.92 8.70
N THR A 498 -41.66 -46.69 7.85
CA THR A 498 -42.34 -47.77 7.10
C THR A 498 -42.64 -47.30 5.66
N ARG A 499 -42.48 -48.20 4.68
CA ARG A 499 -42.90 -47.99 3.27
C ARG A 499 -44.34 -48.47 3.07
N PRO A 500 -45.03 -47.95 2.05
CA PRO A 500 -45.75 -48.87 1.15
C PRO A 500 -45.50 -48.60 -0.36
N MET A 501 -46.19 -49.40 -1.18
CA MET A 501 -45.88 -49.79 -2.57
C MET A 501 -46.61 -48.95 -3.66
N ASP A 502 -46.23 -49.18 -4.91
CA ASP A 502 -46.74 -48.54 -6.15
C ASP A 502 -48.26 -48.60 -6.38
N ARG A 503 -48.80 -47.61 -7.12
CA ARG A 503 -49.62 -47.85 -8.33
C ARG A 503 -49.87 -46.61 -9.21
N SER A 504 -49.31 -46.65 -10.43
CA SER A 504 -49.89 -46.30 -11.75
C SER A 504 -50.90 -45.13 -11.90
N GLY A 505 -50.61 -44.21 -12.83
CA GLY A 505 -51.60 -43.33 -13.47
C GLY A 505 -50.97 -42.28 -14.41
N GLU A 506 -51.11 -42.44 -15.72
CA GLU A 506 -50.55 -41.54 -16.75
C GLU A 506 -51.33 -40.23 -16.92
N LEU A 507 -50.66 -39.11 -17.22
CA LEU A 507 -50.76 -38.39 -18.52
C LEU A 507 -49.82 -37.16 -18.60
N LEU A 508 -49.32 -36.90 -19.81
CA LEU A 508 -48.53 -35.75 -20.31
C LEU A 508 -49.04 -35.48 -21.76
N PRO A 509 -48.62 -34.44 -22.53
CA PRO A 509 -47.80 -33.24 -22.27
C PRO A 509 -48.47 -31.94 -22.86
N PRO A 510 -47.80 -31.02 -23.60
CA PRO A 510 -46.84 -29.97 -23.20
C PRO A 510 -47.24 -28.54 -23.60
N ILE A 511 -46.54 -27.51 -23.08
CA ILE A 511 -46.34 -26.22 -23.80
C ILE A 511 -44.85 -25.78 -23.76
N LEU A 512 -44.40 -25.17 -24.85
CA LEU A 512 -43.04 -24.77 -25.21
C LEU A 512 -42.60 -23.43 -24.58
N TYR A 513 -41.30 -23.25 -24.27
CA TYR A 513 -40.36 -22.41 -25.06
C TYR A 513 -38.98 -22.20 -24.36
N SER A 514 -37.91 -22.20 -25.18
CA SER A 514 -36.56 -21.57 -25.08
C SER A 514 -36.04 -20.98 -23.72
N GLN A 515 -34.75 -21.01 -23.37
CA GLN A 515 -33.56 -20.70 -24.20
C GLN A 515 -32.26 -21.43 -23.73
N THR A 516 -31.27 -21.53 -24.62
CA THR A 516 -29.90 -22.03 -24.37
C THR A 516 -28.98 -20.91 -23.82
N PRO A 517 -27.81 -21.22 -23.19
CA PRO A 517 -26.61 -21.39 -24.02
C PRO A 517 -25.58 -22.47 -23.59
N ARG A 518 -25.11 -23.21 -24.60
CA ARG A 518 -23.71 -23.64 -24.88
C ARG A 518 -22.78 -24.13 -23.75
N THR A 519 -22.58 -25.45 -23.79
CA THR A 519 -21.31 -26.20 -23.67
C THR A 519 -19.98 -25.46 -23.94
N CYS A 520 -18.97 -25.78 -23.12
CA CYS A 520 -17.67 -26.37 -23.53
C CYS A 520 -16.99 -26.91 -22.24
N ALA A 521 -16.94 -28.22 -21.99
CA ALA A 521 -16.07 -29.25 -22.62
C ALA A 521 -14.77 -29.45 -21.82
N ALA A 522 -14.60 -30.66 -21.27
CA ALA A 522 -13.44 -31.07 -20.48
C ALA A 522 -12.34 -31.69 -21.35
N VAL A 523 -11.07 -31.58 -20.91
CA VAL A 523 -9.97 -32.45 -21.35
C VAL A 523 -9.06 -32.79 -20.16
N LEU A 524 -9.09 -34.07 -19.77
CA LEU A 524 -7.96 -34.80 -19.19
C LEU A 524 -7.50 -35.78 -20.29
N PRO A 525 -6.20 -36.10 -20.40
CA PRO A 525 -5.75 -37.32 -19.69
C PRO A 525 -4.27 -37.34 -19.19
N LEU A 526 -4.08 -38.08 -18.09
CA LEU A 526 -3.02 -39.06 -17.78
C LEU A 526 -1.57 -38.87 -18.32
N GLY A 527 -0.58 -38.89 -17.41
CA GLY A 527 0.83 -39.08 -17.79
C GLY A 527 1.88 -38.91 -16.67
N LEU A 528 1.97 -39.89 -15.74
CA LEU A 528 3.17 -40.12 -14.91
C LEU A 528 4.29 -40.74 -15.78
N PRO A 529 5.61 -40.55 -15.51
CA PRO A 529 6.23 -41.01 -14.25
C PRO A 529 7.33 -40.11 -13.63
N ALA A 530 7.86 -40.55 -12.50
CA ALA A 530 8.93 -39.90 -11.72
C ALA A 530 10.35 -40.30 -12.15
N ALA A 531 11.35 -39.43 -11.91
CA ALA A 531 12.73 -39.76 -11.48
C ALA A 531 13.63 -38.50 -11.34
N LEU A 532 14.75 -38.65 -10.60
CA LEU A 532 15.84 -37.67 -10.33
C LEU A 532 15.43 -36.46 -9.46
N PHE A 533 15.99 -36.17 -8.27
CA PHE A 533 17.27 -36.53 -7.63
C PHE A 533 18.50 -35.79 -8.19
N MET A 534 18.60 -34.50 -7.85
CA MET A 534 19.81 -33.75 -7.47
C MET A 534 19.38 -32.44 -6.80
#